data_AF-A0A6H1Q3S9-F1
#
_entry.id   AF-A0A6H1Q3S9-F1
#
_cell.length_a   1.000
_cell.length_b   1.000
_cell.length_c   1.000
_cell.angle_alpha   90.00
_cell.angle_beta   90.00
_cell.angle_gamma   90.00
#
_symmetry.space_group_name_H-M   'P 1'
#
loop_
_entity.id
_entity.type
_entity.pdbx_description
1 polymer ?
#
loop_
_entity_poly.entity_id
_entity_poly.type
_entity_poly.pdbx_seq_one_letter_code
_entity_poly.pdbx_strand_id
1 'polypeptide(L)'
;MHPELLLLIGISLSLGFTPGPNNAVAAYSGFNFGIRKTLPLILGVGFGYTTLIILINFVLISTFKNYPIIQEIIRVLGTIFLIYLAYKISFSKISSDGRTENPVKFLDKFIFQFINPKGVMAGVTLSSNFVEQGENYLNHSIWVIVVCSVTAFLSITSWTFLGKFLRKFATNNNFIKRFNYAMSLLLIVCIIGFYI
;
A
#
# COMPACT_ATOMS: atom_id res chain seq x y z
N MET A 1 -12.36 -18.54 17.27
CA MET A 1 -11.80 -17.17 17.19
C MET A 1 -10.29 -17.27 17.35
N HIS A 2 -9.49 -16.42 16.68
CA HIS A 2 -8.03 -16.44 16.85
C HIS A 2 -7.64 -16.07 18.29
N PRO A 3 -6.76 -16.81 18.98
CA PRO A 3 -6.42 -16.56 20.38
C PRO A 3 -5.78 -15.18 20.59
N GLU A 4 -4.95 -14.74 19.65
CA GLU A 4 -4.25 -13.44 19.71
C GLU A 4 -4.88 -12.35 18.82
N LEU A 5 -6.21 -12.40 18.63
CA LEU A 5 -6.90 -11.52 17.67
C LEU A 5 -6.63 -10.01 17.91
N LEU A 6 -6.60 -9.58 19.17
CA LEU A 6 -6.34 -8.17 19.50
C LEU A 6 -4.93 -7.74 19.06
N LEU A 7 -3.93 -8.61 19.28
CA LEU A 7 -2.55 -8.35 18.90
C LEU A 7 -2.41 -8.32 17.37
N LEU A 8 -3.03 -9.28 16.67
CA LEU A 8 -3.11 -9.32 15.22
C LEU A 8 -3.70 -8.01 14.65
N ILE A 9 -4.81 -7.53 15.22
CA ILE A 9 -5.43 -6.26 14.83
C ILE A 9 -4.48 -5.09 15.09
N GLY A 10 -3.89 -5.00 16.28
CA GLY A 10 -3.00 -3.90 16.65
C GLY A 10 -1.76 -3.80 15.75
N ILE A 11 -1.10 -4.94 15.48
CA ILE A 11 0.07 -4.99 14.60
C ILE A 11 -0.33 -4.71 13.15
N SER A 12 -1.42 -5.31 12.66
CA SER A 12 -1.93 -5.05 11.31
C SER A 12 -2.23 -3.56 11.09
N LEU A 13 -2.92 -2.91 12.03
CA LEU A 13 -3.21 -1.47 11.99
C LEU A 13 -1.92 -0.65 11.96
N SER A 14 -0.96 -0.98 12.83
CA SER A 14 0.33 -0.29 12.88
C SER A 14 1.07 -0.37 11.55
N LEU A 15 1.21 -1.56 10.98
CA LEU A 15 1.89 -1.77 9.69
C LEU A 15 1.14 -1.10 8.52
N GLY A 16 -0.19 -1.21 8.52
CA GLY A 16 -1.05 -0.69 7.47
C GLY A 16 -1.13 0.83 7.41
N PHE A 17 -1.31 1.49 8.57
CA PHE A 17 -1.53 2.94 8.64
C PHE A 17 -0.24 3.76 8.59
N THR A 18 0.89 3.17 8.99
CA THR A 18 2.20 3.82 8.88
C THR A 18 2.40 4.38 7.46
N PRO A 19 2.99 5.57 7.28
CA PRO A 19 3.26 6.11 5.95
C PRO A 19 4.01 5.10 5.08
N GLY A 20 3.64 5.03 3.81
CA GLY A 20 4.19 4.04 2.88
C GLY A 20 3.80 4.34 1.45
N PRO A 21 4.29 3.57 0.48
CA PRO A 21 4.12 3.90 -0.93
C PRO A 21 2.65 3.97 -1.38
N ASN A 22 1.83 2.98 -1.01
CA ASN A 22 0.39 3.01 -1.30
C ASN A 22 -0.30 4.22 -0.68
N ASN A 23 0.04 4.53 0.58
CA ASN A 23 -0.57 5.59 1.37
C ASN A 23 -0.23 6.99 0.80
N ALA A 24 1.03 7.21 0.40
CA ALA A 24 1.46 8.44 -0.26
C ALA A 24 0.72 8.67 -1.58
N VAL A 25 0.55 7.61 -2.38
CA VAL A 25 -0.13 7.69 -3.67
C VAL A 25 -1.64 7.88 -3.49
N ALA A 26 -2.24 7.26 -2.47
CA ALA A 26 -3.65 7.47 -2.12
C ALA A 26 -3.91 8.91 -1.68
N ALA A 27 -3.06 9.48 -0.83
CA ALA A 27 -3.16 10.89 -0.44
C ALA A 27 -2.97 11.83 -1.64
N TYR A 28 -1.96 11.57 -2.48
CA TYR A 28 -1.78 12.30 -3.74
C TYR A 28 -3.03 12.25 -4.64
N SER A 29 -3.60 11.05 -4.81
CA SER A 29 -4.77 10.83 -5.66
C SER A 29 -6.02 11.50 -5.10
N GLY A 30 -6.26 11.36 -3.79
CA GLY A 30 -7.37 12.02 -3.09
C GLY A 30 -7.27 13.54 -3.14
N PHE A 31 -6.05 14.09 -3.03
CA PHE A 31 -5.78 15.51 -3.11
C PHE A 31 -6.02 16.07 -4.52
N ASN A 32 -5.49 15.43 -5.56
CA ASN A 32 -5.50 15.97 -6.92
C ASN A 32 -6.75 15.58 -7.74
N PHE A 33 -7.31 14.40 -7.52
CA PHE A 33 -8.41 13.85 -8.34
C PHE A 33 -9.70 13.59 -7.57
N GLY A 34 -9.65 13.63 -6.23
CA GLY A 34 -10.79 13.39 -5.36
C GLY A 34 -11.15 11.91 -5.19
N ILE A 35 -12.13 11.63 -4.33
CA ILE A 35 -12.46 10.28 -3.86
C ILE A 35 -12.97 9.39 -5.01
N ARG A 36 -13.92 9.87 -5.82
CA ARG A 36 -14.52 9.08 -6.91
C ARG A 36 -13.47 8.55 -7.88
N LYS A 37 -12.55 9.41 -8.33
CA LYS A 37 -11.44 9.01 -9.22
C LYS A 37 -10.37 8.17 -8.53
N THR A 38 -10.36 8.10 -7.19
CA THR A 38 -9.40 7.29 -6.40
C THR A 38 -9.95 5.91 -6.05
N LEU A 39 -11.23 5.63 -6.29
CA LEU A 39 -11.82 4.31 -6.03
C LEU A 39 -11.08 3.14 -6.71
N PRO A 40 -10.65 3.22 -7.98
CA PRO A 40 -9.87 2.13 -8.60
C PRO A 40 -8.57 1.83 -7.85
N LEU A 41 -7.90 2.87 -7.32
CA LEU A 41 -6.71 2.71 -6.49
C LEU A 41 -7.05 1.99 -5.18
N ILE A 42 -8.09 2.43 -4.46
CA ILE A 42 -8.54 1.83 -3.20
C ILE A 42 -8.84 0.33 -3.39
N LEU A 43 -9.63 0.01 -4.42
CA LEU A 43 -9.99 -1.38 -4.74
C LEU A 43 -8.76 -2.18 -5.15
N GLY A 44 -7.86 -1.61 -5.97
CA GLY A 44 -6.64 -2.27 -6.40
C GLY A 44 -5.70 -2.61 -5.24
N VAL A 45 -5.52 -1.68 -4.30
CA VAL A 45 -4.73 -1.93 -3.09
C VAL A 45 -5.41 -2.95 -2.18
N GLY A 46 -6.70 -2.79 -1.90
CA GLY A 46 -7.45 -3.69 -1.02
C GLY A 46 -7.46 -5.12 -1.54
N PHE A 47 -7.98 -5.34 -2.75
CA PHE A 47 -8.05 -6.69 -3.33
C PHE A 47 -6.68 -7.26 -3.69
N GLY A 48 -5.73 -6.42 -4.13
CA GLY A 48 -4.36 -6.86 -4.38
C GLY A 48 -3.69 -7.36 -3.11
N TYR A 49 -3.87 -6.66 -1.99
CA TYR A 49 -3.27 -7.05 -0.72
C TYR A 49 -3.97 -8.28 -0.13
N THR A 50 -5.30 -8.35 -0.22
CA THR A 50 -6.05 -9.57 0.13
C THR A 50 -5.54 -10.79 -0.64
N THR A 51 -5.37 -10.66 -1.96
CA THR A 51 -4.85 -11.74 -2.81
C THR A 51 -3.43 -12.12 -2.41
N LEU A 52 -2.57 -11.13 -2.14
CA LEU A 52 -1.21 -11.36 -1.65
C LEU A 52 -1.21 -12.15 -0.35
N ILE A 53 -2.04 -11.80 0.64
CA ILE A 53 -2.11 -12.51 1.93
C ILE A 53 -2.60 -13.96 1.76
N ILE A 54 -3.58 -14.19 0.88
CA ILE A 54 -4.04 -15.54 0.54
C ILE A 54 -2.86 -16.35 0.00
N LEU A 55 -2.12 -15.81 -0.99
CA LEU A 55 -0.95 -16.51 -1.52
C LEU A 55 0.11 -16.73 -0.46
N ILE A 56 0.39 -15.74 0.40
CA ILE A 56 1.38 -15.88 1.48
C ILE A 56 1.01 -17.04 2.40
N ASN A 57 -0.24 -17.11 2.88
CA ASN A 57 -0.70 -18.16 3.78
C ASN A 57 -0.57 -19.54 3.15
N PHE A 58 -1.05 -19.72 1.91
CA PHE A 58 -1.19 -21.05 1.31
C PHE A 58 0.03 -21.53 0.50
N VAL A 59 0.92 -20.64 0.06
CA VAL A 59 2.00 -20.98 -0.89
C VAL A 59 3.40 -20.76 -0.30
N LEU A 60 3.56 -19.89 0.70
CA LEU A 60 4.74 -19.02 0.71
C LEU A 60 5.48 -18.88 2.05
N ILE A 61 4.97 -19.39 3.18
CA ILE A 61 5.66 -19.22 4.47
C ILE A 61 7.02 -19.95 4.51
N SER A 62 7.13 -21.17 3.97
CA SER A 62 8.42 -21.90 3.91
C SER A 62 9.31 -21.43 2.76
N THR A 63 8.72 -20.97 1.65
CA THR A 63 9.45 -20.56 0.44
C THR A 63 10.02 -19.14 0.52
N PHE A 64 9.42 -18.19 1.25
CA PHE A 64 10.00 -16.83 1.29
C PHE A 64 11.23 -16.71 2.16
N LYS A 65 11.25 -17.38 3.32
CA LYS A 65 12.39 -17.33 4.25
C LYS A 65 13.64 -18.01 3.67
N ASN A 66 13.44 -19.04 2.85
CA ASN A 66 14.54 -19.84 2.30
C ASN A 66 15.10 -19.29 0.97
N TYR A 67 14.45 -18.31 0.35
CA TYR A 67 14.80 -17.81 -0.99
C TYR A 67 15.04 -16.29 -0.98
N PRO A 68 16.17 -15.82 -0.43
CA PRO A 68 16.51 -14.39 -0.33
C PRO A 68 16.56 -13.69 -1.70
N ILE A 69 16.84 -14.42 -2.78
CA ILE A 69 16.82 -13.90 -4.16
C ILE A 69 15.44 -13.34 -4.54
N ILE A 70 14.35 -13.97 -4.12
CA ILE A 70 12.99 -13.51 -4.43
C ILE A 70 12.72 -12.17 -3.73
N GLN A 71 13.18 -12.04 -2.48
CA GLN A 71 13.07 -10.80 -1.71
C GLN A 71 13.85 -9.67 -2.38
N GLU A 72 15.05 -9.98 -2.90
CA GLU A 72 15.86 -9.01 -3.65
C GLU A 72 15.17 -8.53 -4.93
N ILE A 73 14.61 -9.45 -5.71
CA ILE A 73 13.90 -9.13 -6.96
C ILE A 73 12.71 -8.22 -6.66
N ILE A 74 11.90 -8.54 -5.64
CA ILE A 74 10.77 -7.72 -5.22
C ILE A 74 11.23 -6.34 -4.76
N ARG A 75 12.33 -6.27 -4.00
CA ARG A 75 12.92 -5.00 -3.56
C ARG A 75 13.32 -4.13 -4.74
N VAL A 76 14.06 -4.68 -5.70
CA VAL A 76 14.54 -3.94 -6.88
C VAL A 76 13.36 -3.49 -7.78
N LEU A 77 12.42 -4.38 -8.09
CA LEU A 77 11.25 -4.04 -8.91
C LEU A 77 10.37 -2.98 -8.23
N GLY A 78 10.17 -3.10 -6.92
CA GLY A 78 9.47 -2.11 -6.10
C GLY A 78 10.16 -0.74 -6.16
N THR A 79 11.47 -0.69 -6.00
CA THR A 79 12.27 0.54 -6.10
C THR A 79 12.10 1.21 -7.47
N ILE A 80 12.24 0.47 -8.57
CA ILE A 80 12.09 1.01 -9.93
C ILE A 80 10.69 1.60 -10.13
N PHE A 81 9.65 0.87 -9.73
CA PHE A 81 8.27 1.33 -9.84
C PHE A 81 8.01 2.61 -9.03
N LEU A 82 8.58 2.71 -7.82
CA LEU A 82 8.41 3.88 -6.96
C LEU A 82 9.18 5.10 -7.45
N ILE A 83 10.36 4.93 -8.03
CA ILE A 83 11.08 6.03 -8.69
C ILE A 83 10.24 6.57 -9.86
N TYR A 84 9.70 5.69 -10.70
CA TYR A 84 8.80 6.07 -11.80
C TYR A 84 7.59 6.87 -11.27
N LEU A 85 6.98 6.43 -10.17
CA LEU A 85 5.81 7.08 -9.61
C LEU A 85 6.14 8.42 -8.93
N ALA A 86 7.27 8.51 -8.22
CA ALA A 86 7.78 9.74 -7.62
C ALA A 86 8.03 10.81 -8.68
N TYR A 87 8.66 10.43 -9.80
CA TYR A 87 8.83 11.29 -10.96
C TYR A 87 7.48 11.78 -11.51
N LYS A 88 6.54 10.86 -11.75
CA LYS A 88 5.21 11.20 -12.28
C LYS A 88 4.41 12.14 -11.37
N ILE A 89 4.53 11.98 -10.05
CA ILE A 89 3.90 12.84 -9.04
C ILE A 89 4.55 14.23 -8.99
N SER A 90 5.89 14.29 -9.01
CA SER A 90 6.65 15.55 -8.97
C SER A 90 6.40 16.43 -10.19
N PHE A 91 6.30 15.82 -11.38
CA PHE A 91 6.15 16.54 -12.64
C PHE A 91 4.74 16.50 -13.21
N SER A 92 3.73 16.17 -12.39
CA SER A 92 2.33 16.18 -12.83
C SER A 92 1.92 17.60 -13.23
N LYS A 93 1.80 17.85 -14.54
CA LYS A 93 1.30 19.13 -15.06
C LYS A 93 -0.18 19.27 -14.71
N ILE A 94 -0.56 20.43 -14.20
CA ILE A 94 -1.97 20.84 -14.17
C ILE A 94 -2.33 21.12 -15.63
N SER A 95 -3.08 20.23 -16.27
CA SER A 95 -3.55 20.43 -17.65
C SER A 95 -4.41 21.69 -17.72
N SER A 96 -4.14 22.56 -18.69
CA SER A 96 -4.89 23.80 -18.97
C SER A 96 -6.38 23.56 -19.19
N ASP A 97 -6.76 22.36 -19.65
CA ASP A 97 -8.14 22.01 -20.00
C ASP A 97 -8.97 21.46 -18.82
N GLY A 98 -8.44 21.49 -17.59
CA GLY A 98 -9.14 21.03 -16.38
C GLY A 98 -9.40 19.50 -16.30
N ARG A 99 -9.07 18.74 -17.35
CA ARG A 99 -9.22 17.27 -17.40
C ARG A 99 -7.90 16.58 -17.07
N THR A 100 -7.57 16.52 -15.79
CA THR A 100 -6.54 15.59 -15.34
C THR A 100 -7.17 14.20 -15.19
N GLU A 101 -6.74 13.28 -16.06
CA GLU A 101 -7.01 11.85 -15.86
C GLU A 101 -6.18 11.36 -14.68
N ASN A 102 -6.80 10.57 -13.79
CA ASN A 102 -6.04 9.93 -12.73
C ASN A 102 -5.14 8.88 -13.39
N PRO A 103 -3.80 9.01 -13.32
CA PRO A 103 -2.91 8.06 -13.97
C PRO A 103 -2.93 6.67 -13.31
N VAL A 104 -3.59 6.53 -12.16
CA VAL A 104 -3.56 5.31 -11.36
C VAL A 104 -4.76 4.43 -11.67
N LYS A 105 -4.51 3.28 -12.30
CA LYS A 105 -5.53 2.28 -12.62
C LYS A 105 -5.59 1.19 -11.54
N PHE A 106 -6.72 0.50 -11.49
CA PHE A 106 -6.93 -0.66 -10.60
C PHE A 106 -5.81 -1.70 -10.78
N LEU A 107 -5.55 -2.11 -12.02
CA LEU A 107 -4.60 -3.18 -12.33
C LEU A 107 -3.17 -2.82 -11.91
N ASP A 108 -2.74 -1.58 -12.14
CA ASP A 108 -1.42 -1.10 -11.72
C ASP A 108 -1.25 -1.25 -10.19
N LYS A 109 -2.29 -0.93 -9.42
CA LYS A 109 -2.24 -0.99 -7.96
C LYS A 109 -2.46 -2.36 -7.37
N PHE A 110 -3.21 -3.20 -8.07
CA PHE A 110 -3.33 -4.62 -7.78
C PHE A 110 -1.98 -5.32 -7.93
N ILE A 111 -1.34 -5.20 -9.10
CA ILE A 111 -0.03 -5.79 -9.39
C ILE A 111 1.05 -5.23 -8.47
N PHE A 112 0.98 -3.92 -8.18
CA PHE A 112 1.96 -3.30 -7.29
C PHE A 112 2.02 -3.93 -5.90
N GLN A 113 0.94 -4.56 -5.39
CA GLN A 113 1.00 -5.21 -4.07
C GLN A 113 2.03 -6.33 -4.01
N PHE A 114 2.23 -7.07 -5.10
CA PHE A 114 3.17 -8.19 -5.18
C PHE A 114 4.64 -7.74 -5.27
N ILE A 115 4.88 -6.51 -5.72
CA ILE A 115 6.21 -5.90 -5.83
C ILE A 115 6.44 -4.78 -4.81
N ASN A 116 5.56 -4.63 -3.82
CA ASN A 116 5.68 -3.64 -2.76
C ASN A 116 6.38 -4.27 -1.55
N PRO A 117 7.67 -4.03 -1.30
CA PRO A 117 8.42 -4.68 -0.23
C PRO A 117 7.78 -4.48 1.13
N LYS A 118 7.23 -3.29 1.41
CA LYS A 118 6.49 -3.02 2.65
C LYS A 118 5.29 -3.95 2.83
N GLY A 119 4.47 -4.09 1.78
CA GLY A 119 3.27 -4.93 1.83
C GLY A 119 3.62 -6.41 1.94
N VAL A 120 4.57 -6.87 1.13
CA VAL A 120 5.04 -8.26 1.15
C VAL A 120 5.62 -8.62 2.52
N MET A 121 6.51 -7.80 3.07
CA MET A 121 7.10 -8.06 4.39
C MET A 121 6.05 -8.03 5.50
N ALA A 122 5.11 -7.07 5.49
CA ALA A 122 4.02 -7.04 6.45
C ALA A 122 3.15 -8.29 6.38
N GLY A 123 2.82 -8.76 5.17
CA GLY A 123 2.07 -9.99 4.98
C GLY A 123 2.83 -11.21 5.49
N VAL A 124 4.11 -11.35 5.17
CA VAL A 124 4.96 -12.44 5.68
C VAL A 124 5.02 -12.43 7.20
N THR A 125 5.24 -11.27 7.83
CA THR A 125 5.30 -11.15 9.29
C THR A 125 3.99 -11.54 9.96
N LEU A 126 2.86 -11.04 9.46
CA LEU A 126 1.54 -11.34 10.03
C LEU A 126 1.20 -12.82 9.83
N SER A 127 1.41 -13.37 8.64
CA SER A 127 1.18 -14.78 8.37
C SER A 127 2.11 -15.69 9.18
N SER A 128 3.40 -15.36 9.32
CA SER A 128 4.35 -16.21 10.05
C SER A 128 4.12 -16.24 11.56
N ASN A 129 3.58 -15.16 12.12
CA ASN A 129 3.38 -15.03 13.56
C ASN A 129 1.97 -15.46 13.99
N PHE A 130 0.97 -15.32 13.11
CA PHE A 130 -0.44 -15.54 13.46
C PHE A 130 -1.11 -16.67 12.66
N VAL A 131 -0.38 -17.42 11.83
CA VAL A 131 -0.90 -18.65 11.20
C VAL A 131 -0.13 -19.85 11.73
N GLU A 132 -0.83 -20.71 12.46
CA GLU A 132 -0.31 -21.96 13.01
C GLU A 132 -0.40 -23.08 11.96
N GLN A 133 0.57 -23.99 11.89
CA GLN A 133 0.57 -25.12 10.94
C GLN A 133 -0.20 -26.37 11.42
N GLY A 134 -0.85 -26.30 12.59
CA GLY A 134 -1.59 -27.41 13.20
C GLY A 134 -3.07 -27.46 12.80
N GLU A 135 -3.89 -28.07 13.67
CA GLU A 135 -5.34 -28.27 13.44
C GLU A 135 -6.11 -26.96 13.17
N ASN A 136 -5.61 -25.84 13.71
CA ASN A 136 -6.23 -24.52 13.56
C ASN A 136 -5.81 -23.75 12.30
N TYR A 137 -4.99 -24.33 11.42
CA TYR A 137 -4.39 -23.64 10.26
C TYR A 137 -5.41 -22.86 9.42
N LEU A 138 -6.53 -23.49 9.04
CA LEU A 138 -7.56 -22.84 8.22
C LEU A 138 -8.23 -21.68 8.96
N ASN A 139 -8.60 -21.87 10.23
CA ASN A 139 -9.24 -20.85 11.04
C ASN A 139 -8.31 -19.64 11.24
N HIS A 140 -7.04 -19.87 11.58
CA HIS A 140 -6.05 -18.80 11.77
C HIS A 140 -5.75 -18.06 10.46
N SER A 141 -5.61 -18.80 9.35
CA SER A 141 -5.45 -18.21 8.02
C SER A 141 -6.59 -17.26 7.66
N ILE A 142 -7.84 -17.67 7.91
CA ILE A 142 -9.02 -16.84 7.63
C ILE A 142 -9.00 -15.55 8.47
N TRP A 143 -8.68 -15.63 9.76
CA TRP A 143 -8.57 -14.44 10.62
C TRP A 143 -7.50 -13.48 10.14
N VAL A 144 -6.32 -13.97 9.78
CA VAL A 144 -5.25 -13.14 9.21
C VAL A 144 -5.70 -12.49 7.91
N ILE A 145 -6.32 -13.23 6.98
CA ILE A 145 -6.83 -12.70 5.71
C ILE A 145 -7.84 -11.58 5.97
N VAL A 146 -8.83 -11.81 6.84
CA VAL A 146 -9.89 -10.84 7.14
C VAL A 146 -9.30 -9.58 7.77
N VAL A 147 -8.49 -9.71 8.82
CA VAL A 147 -7.91 -8.55 9.53
C VAL A 147 -7.01 -7.75 8.60
N CYS A 148 -6.13 -8.40 7.85
CA CYS A 148 -5.24 -7.74 6.90
C CYS A 148 -6.01 -7.01 5.80
N SER A 149 -7.06 -7.64 5.26
CA SER A 149 -7.90 -7.06 4.19
C SER A 149 -8.66 -5.83 4.68
N VAL A 150 -9.33 -5.95 5.84
CA VAL A 150 -10.05 -4.82 6.46
C VAL A 150 -9.07 -3.69 6.75
N THR A 151 -7.90 -4.00 7.30
CA THR A 151 -6.87 -2.99 7.59
C THR A 151 -6.38 -2.29 6.33
N ALA A 152 -6.16 -3.02 5.23
CA ALA A 152 -5.74 -2.44 3.96
C ALA A 152 -6.79 -1.46 3.40
N PHE A 153 -8.07 -1.86 3.40
CA PHE A 153 -9.16 -0.98 2.96
C PHE A 153 -9.31 0.25 3.87
N LEU A 154 -9.23 0.08 5.19
CA LEU A 154 -9.32 1.19 6.13
C LEU A 154 -8.15 2.17 5.94
N SER A 155 -6.92 1.67 5.95
CA SER A 155 -5.72 2.51 5.79
C SER A 155 -5.74 3.30 4.48
N ILE A 156 -5.95 2.62 3.34
CA ILE A 156 -5.88 3.29 2.03
C ILE A 156 -6.99 4.33 1.87
N THR A 157 -8.16 4.06 2.44
CA THR A 157 -9.30 4.98 2.44
C THR A 157 -9.02 6.19 3.34
N SER A 158 -8.48 5.97 4.53
CA SER A 158 -8.07 7.05 5.44
C SER A 158 -7.03 7.98 4.82
N TRP A 159 -6.01 7.43 4.16
CA TRP A 159 -5.00 8.23 3.45
C TRP A 159 -5.58 8.98 2.24
N THR A 160 -6.54 8.38 1.53
CA THR A 160 -7.29 9.07 0.46
C THR A 160 -8.09 10.26 1.02
N PHE A 161 -8.79 10.07 2.13
CA PHE A 161 -9.55 11.14 2.78
C PHE A 161 -8.64 12.23 3.33
N LEU A 162 -7.49 11.88 3.90
CA LEU A 162 -6.49 12.84 4.34
C LEU A 162 -6.04 13.74 3.17
N GLY A 163 -5.70 13.15 2.03
CA GLY A 163 -5.37 13.89 0.82
C GLY A 163 -6.50 14.82 0.37
N LYS A 164 -7.73 14.31 0.33
CA LYS A 164 -8.92 15.10 -0.05
C LYS A 164 -9.19 16.24 0.93
N PHE A 165 -8.98 16.01 2.22
CA PHE A 165 -9.14 17.02 3.27
C PHE A 165 -8.10 18.13 3.12
N LEU A 166 -6.83 17.77 2.92
CA LEU A 166 -5.74 18.74 2.72
C LEU A 166 -5.94 19.61 1.47
N ARG A 167 -6.62 19.10 0.44
CA ARG A 167 -6.98 19.90 -0.75
C ARG A 167 -7.83 21.12 -0.42
N LYS A 168 -8.62 21.11 0.66
CA LYS A 168 -9.43 22.28 1.08
C LYS A 168 -8.57 23.49 1.45
N PHE A 169 -7.33 23.27 1.88
CA PHE A 169 -6.39 24.33 2.28
C PHE A 169 -5.49 24.78 1.13
N ALA A 170 -5.55 24.11 -0.03
CA ALA A 170 -4.71 24.40 -1.19
C ALA A 170 -5.27 25.58 -2.00
N THR A 171 -5.12 26.80 -1.48
CA THR A 171 -5.67 28.03 -2.07
C THR A 171 -4.84 28.57 -3.25
N ASN A 172 -3.61 28.09 -3.46
CA ASN A 172 -2.75 28.53 -4.55
C ASN A 172 -1.97 27.37 -5.20
N ASN A 173 -1.46 27.60 -6.42
CA ASN A 173 -0.70 26.61 -7.17
C ASN A 173 0.62 26.21 -6.49
N ASN A 174 1.20 27.07 -5.65
CA ASN A 174 2.43 26.78 -4.92
C ASN A 174 2.19 25.73 -3.82
N PHE A 175 1.05 25.76 -3.14
CA PHE A 175 0.67 24.76 -2.15
C PHE A 175 0.49 23.38 -2.80
N ILE A 176 -0.18 23.32 -3.94
CA ILE A 176 -0.36 22.09 -4.72
C ILE A 176 1.00 21.48 -5.09
N LYS A 177 1.93 22.30 -5.60
CA LYS A 177 3.29 21.86 -5.92
C LYS A 177 4.04 21.34 -4.69
N ARG A 178 4.01 22.08 -3.58
CA ARG A 178 4.66 21.68 -2.32
C ARG A 178 4.10 20.35 -1.79
N PHE A 179 2.80 20.15 -1.85
CA PHE A 179 2.16 18.89 -1.46
C PHE A 179 2.61 17.73 -2.35
N ASN A 180 2.64 17.92 -3.68
CA ASN A 180 3.12 16.89 -4.60
C ASN A 180 4.59 16.55 -4.36
N TYR A 181 5.45 17.54 -4.11
CA TYR A 181 6.85 17.31 -3.74
C TYR A 181 6.99 16.57 -2.40
N ALA A 182 6.17 16.90 -1.40
CA ALA A 182 6.17 16.18 -0.13
C ALA A 182 5.79 14.70 -0.31
N MET A 183 4.77 14.40 -1.13
CA MET A 183 4.39 13.02 -1.44
C MET A 183 5.45 12.28 -2.25
N SER A 184 6.11 12.96 -3.20
CA SER A 184 7.25 12.39 -3.93
C SER A 184 8.43 12.09 -3.00
N LEU A 185 8.77 13.02 -2.10
CA LEU A 185 9.83 12.83 -1.11
C LEU A 185 9.51 11.66 -0.18
N LEU A 186 8.25 11.52 0.24
CA LEU A 186 7.80 10.38 1.04
C LEU A 186 8.04 9.05 0.31
N LEU A 187 7.84 8.98 -1.01
CA LEU A 187 8.15 7.79 -1.81
C LEU A 187 9.65 7.49 -1.84
N ILE A 188 10.50 8.51 -1.99
CA ILE A 188 11.96 8.36 -1.94
C ILE A 188 12.42 7.88 -0.56
N VAL A 189 11.87 8.43 0.53
CA VAL A 189 12.15 7.97 1.89
C VAL A 189 11.73 6.50 2.08
N CYS A 190 10.59 6.10 1.51
CA CYS A 190 10.17 4.69 1.54
C CYS A 190 11.16 3.78 0.79
N ILE A 191 11.70 4.21 -0.34
CA ILE A 191 12.73 3.47 -1.08
C ILE A 191 13.98 3.29 -0.22
N ILE A 192 14.46 4.36 0.42
CA ILE A 192 15.63 4.31 1.31
C ILE A 192 15.41 3.28 2.43
N GLY A 193 14.22 3.27 3.02
CA GLY A 193 13.85 2.30 4.05
C GLY A 193 13.79 0.83 3.60
N PHE A 194 13.92 0.52 2.31
CA PHE A 194 14.07 -0.87 1.85
C PHE A 194 15.51 -1.40 1.91
N TYR A 195 16.49 -0.52 2.08
CA TYR A 195 17.93 -0.84 2.04
C TYR A 195 18.65 -0.66 3.38
N ILE A 196 17.93 -0.21 4.41
CA ILE A 196 18.39 -0.06 5.79
C ILE A 196 17.64 -1.09 6.64
#